data_AF-K1TE44-F1
#
_entry.id   AF-K1TE44-F1
#
_cell.length_a   1.000
_cell.length_b   1.000
_cell.length_c   1.000
_cell.angle_alpha   90.00
_cell.angle_beta   90.00
_cell.angle_gamma   90.00
#
_symmetry.space_group_name_H-M   'P 1'
#
loop_
_entity.id
_entity.type
_entity.pdbx_description
1 polymer ?
#
loop_
_entity_poly.entity_id
_entity_poly.type
_entity_poly.pdbx_seq_one_letter_code
_entity_poly.pdbx_strand_id
1 'polypeptide(L)'
;MRLFSEAETAADRRSHRVSRRRREREKARIAYLKEVFAEEINKKDPGFFQRLEDSKYYEEDKREHQPFALFADSGYTDKEYYKDFPTIFHLRKALLEADKDGKEYDVRLVYLAILNMFKHRGHFLNATLDEKSGGNLDEYIDKLYKDLYEYFDIAIKKIDISEIKNILSSKDLSNTGRLESLLDIFELSKGKNKRETEIFKLVCGLKGKLPKIFGEDSFSEELVNFSMSFRDANYDEEIITLEDNLSEEYFEMVMNLKQIHDWSVLENIMNGQAYISQARVLAYEKHEKDLKILKSFFKKNSMTEYNKMFRQMNDNNYSSYVGSVNYKNESIRRGSKCNSEEFFKSILKAIKEWDDCEEKIYIEDEIEKGTFLPKQITTSNGVIPNQVHKNELKKILTNAEIYLPFLSSKDESGLTVSERIVEMFSFLNTLLCWTN
;
A
#
# COMPACT_ATOMS: atom_id res chain seq x y z
N MET A 1 40.27 -12.40 -33.16
CA MET A 1 38.88 -12.03 -32.82
C MET A 1 38.91 -11.43 -31.42
N ARG A 2 38.55 -10.16 -31.24
CA ARG A 2 38.41 -9.56 -29.90
C ARG A 2 36.97 -9.80 -29.44
N LEU A 3 36.81 -10.50 -28.34
CA LEU A 3 35.53 -10.65 -27.67
C LEU A 3 35.43 -9.51 -26.64
N PHE A 4 34.37 -8.72 -26.73
CA PHE A 4 34.02 -7.70 -25.74
C PHE A 4 32.81 -8.19 -24.95
N SER A 5 32.63 -7.67 -23.75
CA SER A 5 31.38 -7.81 -23.01
C SER A 5 30.23 -7.21 -23.82
N GLU A 6 29.04 -7.81 -23.70
CA GLU A 6 27.82 -7.25 -24.27
C GLU A 6 27.55 -5.85 -23.70
N ALA A 7 27.04 -4.94 -24.54
CA ALA A 7 26.80 -3.56 -24.14
C ALA A 7 25.57 -3.47 -23.22
N GLU A 8 25.75 -2.93 -22.02
CA GLU A 8 24.63 -2.63 -21.10
C GLU A 8 23.79 -1.45 -21.64
N THR A 9 22.47 -1.56 -21.51
CA THR A 9 21.55 -0.49 -21.90
C THR A 9 21.65 0.70 -20.94
N ALA A 10 21.17 1.88 -21.35
CA ALA A 10 21.14 3.06 -20.49
C ALA A 10 20.03 3.02 -19.41
N ALA A 11 19.19 1.98 -19.38
CA ALA A 11 18.03 1.86 -18.51
C ALA A 11 18.44 1.81 -17.02
N ASP A 12 19.42 0.99 -16.67
CA ASP A 12 19.88 0.83 -15.28
C ASP A 12 20.46 2.13 -14.72
N ARG A 13 21.28 2.83 -15.51
CA ARG A 13 21.81 4.15 -15.12
C ARG A 13 20.70 5.18 -14.93
N ARG A 14 19.65 5.15 -15.77
CA ARG A 14 18.48 6.02 -15.64
C ARG A 14 17.73 5.72 -14.34
N SER A 15 17.47 4.46 -14.03
CA SER A 15 16.82 4.01 -12.79
C SER A 15 17.58 4.46 -11.53
N HIS A 16 18.90 4.24 -11.48
CA HIS A 16 19.73 4.69 -10.36
C HIS A 16 19.72 6.21 -10.19
N ARG A 17 19.80 6.96 -11.30
CA ARG A 17 19.76 8.43 -11.26
C ARG A 17 18.43 8.96 -10.73
N VAL A 18 17.31 8.39 -11.19
CA VAL A 18 15.96 8.75 -10.71
C VAL A 18 15.82 8.44 -9.22
N SER A 19 16.27 7.27 -8.78
CA SER A 19 16.24 6.86 -7.37
C SER A 19 17.05 7.79 -6.46
N ARG A 20 18.27 8.19 -6.88
CA ARG A 20 19.09 9.16 -6.13
C ARG A 20 18.37 10.51 -5.98
N ARG A 21 17.89 11.08 -7.09
CA ARG A 21 17.16 12.37 -7.07
C ARG A 21 15.90 12.30 -6.21
N ARG A 22 15.15 11.19 -6.26
CA ARG A 22 13.98 10.97 -5.40
C ARG A 22 14.38 11.02 -3.93
N ARG A 23 15.45 10.33 -3.55
CA ARG A 23 15.96 10.29 -2.16
C ARG A 23 16.45 11.66 -1.68
N GLU A 24 17.15 12.42 -2.52
CA GLU A 24 17.60 13.78 -2.20
C GLU A 24 16.42 14.71 -1.95
N ARG A 25 15.40 14.66 -2.79
CA ARG A 25 14.17 15.46 -2.61
C ARG A 25 13.41 15.06 -1.36
N GLU A 26 13.35 13.76 -1.04
CA GLU A 26 12.78 13.29 0.20
C GLU A 26 13.52 13.84 1.42
N LYS A 27 14.86 13.80 1.41
CA LYS A 27 15.69 14.41 2.45
C LYS A 27 15.40 15.91 2.59
N ALA A 28 15.32 16.65 1.50
CA ALA A 28 15.02 18.09 1.53
C ALA A 28 13.65 18.38 2.15
N ARG A 29 12.61 17.64 1.76
CA ARG A 29 11.26 17.80 2.35
C ARG A 29 11.23 17.46 3.85
N ILE A 30 11.93 16.41 4.27
CA ILE A 30 12.05 16.03 5.68
C ILE A 30 12.84 17.08 6.46
N ALA A 31 13.89 17.66 5.87
CA ALA A 31 14.68 18.73 6.48
C ALA A 31 13.81 19.98 6.70
N TYR A 32 13.03 20.39 5.70
CA TYR A 32 12.05 21.46 5.84
C TYR A 32 11.06 21.20 6.98
N LEU A 33 10.46 20.00 7.03
CA LEU A 33 9.55 19.63 8.11
C LEU A 33 10.23 19.69 9.49
N LYS A 34 11.49 19.26 9.58
CA LYS A 34 12.29 19.35 10.81
C LYS A 34 12.49 20.81 11.23
N GLU A 35 12.87 21.68 10.30
CA GLU A 35 13.10 23.11 10.55
C GLU A 35 11.85 23.80 11.11
N VAL A 36 10.70 23.57 10.47
CA VAL A 36 9.42 24.16 10.87
C VAL A 36 8.98 23.76 12.28
N PHE A 37 9.25 22.52 12.70
CA PHE A 37 8.91 22.02 14.04
C PHE A 37 10.03 22.24 15.07
N ALA A 38 11.20 22.72 14.64
CA ALA A 38 12.41 22.68 15.46
C ALA A 38 12.29 23.49 16.74
N GLU A 39 11.78 24.72 16.64
CA GLU A 39 11.67 25.63 17.78
C GLU A 39 10.77 25.02 18.88
N GLU A 40 9.57 24.59 18.51
CA GLU A 40 8.59 24.05 19.47
C GLU A 40 9.01 22.70 20.05
N ILE A 41 9.64 21.83 19.25
CA ILE A 41 10.18 20.57 19.77
C ILE A 41 11.36 20.84 20.71
N ASN A 42 12.27 21.75 20.38
CA ASN A 42 13.44 22.03 21.21
C ASN A 42 13.07 22.68 22.55
N LYS A 43 11.98 23.47 22.61
CA LYS A 43 11.45 23.98 23.89
C LYS A 43 11.08 22.85 24.86
N LYS A 44 10.61 21.71 24.32
CA LYS A 44 10.18 20.55 25.11
C LYS A 44 11.30 19.53 25.34
N ASP A 45 12.07 19.26 24.29
CA ASP A 45 13.03 18.15 24.25
C ASP A 45 14.13 18.44 23.20
N PRO A 46 15.21 19.14 23.61
CA PRO A 46 16.33 19.45 22.73
C PRO A 46 17.03 18.23 22.12
N GLY A 47 16.89 17.05 22.75
CA GLY A 47 17.53 15.82 22.30
C GLY A 47 16.71 15.02 21.28
N PHE A 48 15.45 15.38 21.05
CA PHE A 48 14.51 14.58 20.25
C PHE A 48 15.03 14.25 18.85
N PHE A 49 15.47 15.25 18.08
CA PHE A 49 15.92 15.03 16.72
C PHE A 49 17.26 14.27 16.65
N GLN A 50 18.13 14.44 17.65
CA GLN A 50 19.38 13.70 17.74
C GLN A 50 19.10 12.21 17.94
N ARG A 51 18.20 11.86 18.87
CA ARG A 51 17.81 10.46 19.10
C ARG A 51 17.17 9.82 17.88
N LEU A 52 16.33 10.58 17.16
CA LEU A 52 15.72 10.11 15.92
C LEU A 52 16.75 9.85 14.79
N GLU A 53 17.80 10.67 14.71
CA GLU A 53 18.90 10.48 13.75
C GLU A 53 19.76 9.26 14.11
N ASP A 54 19.99 9.05 15.41
CA ASP A 54 20.83 7.99 15.94
C ASP A 54 20.11 6.63 16.06
N SER A 55 18.79 6.58 15.84
CA SER A 55 17.97 5.37 16.03
C SER A 55 18.37 4.16 15.15
N LYS A 56 19.22 4.38 14.14
CA LYS A 56 19.73 3.35 13.23
C LYS A 56 21.04 2.71 13.70
N TYR A 57 21.71 3.32 14.68
CA TYR A 57 22.99 2.88 15.21
C TYR A 57 22.81 1.90 16.36
N TYR A 58 23.82 1.06 16.60
CA TYR A 58 23.93 0.29 17.84
C TYR A 58 24.18 1.23 19.02
N GLU A 59 23.93 0.76 20.24
CA GLU A 59 24.00 1.61 21.44
C GLU A 59 25.39 2.23 21.63
N GLU A 60 26.44 1.47 21.32
CA GLU A 60 27.85 1.88 21.37
C GLU A 60 28.22 2.97 20.35
N ASP A 61 27.46 3.12 19.27
CA ASP A 61 27.74 4.06 18.17
C ASP A 61 26.90 5.35 18.27
N LYS A 62 26.00 5.44 19.26
CA LYS A 62 25.17 6.63 19.47
C LYS A 62 26.00 7.77 20.05
N ARG A 63 25.70 9.02 19.65
CA ARG A 63 26.40 10.20 20.21
C ARG A 63 26.07 10.40 21.69
N GLU A 64 24.83 10.12 22.04
CA GLU A 64 24.31 10.16 23.41
C GLU A 64 23.70 8.80 23.74
N HIS A 65 24.22 8.14 24.78
CA HIS A 65 23.72 6.84 25.22
C HIS A 65 22.37 7.02 25.93
N GLN A 66 21.29 6.63 25.24
CA GLN A 66 19.94 6.65 25.77
C GLN A 66 19.16 5.40 25.39
N PRO A 67 18.40 4.81 26.33
CA PRO A 67 17.71 3.54 26.13
C PRO A 67 16.51 3.63 25.17
N PHE A 68 16.07 4.85 24.84
CA PHE A 68 14.89 5.11 24.03
C PHE A 68 15.23 5.98 22.82
N ALA A 69 14.56 5.72 21.69
CA ALA A 69 14.81 6.37 20.42
C ALA A 69 13.90 7.59 20.17
N LEU A 70 12.70 7.61 20.75
CA LEU A 70 11.72 8.69 20.53
C LEU A 70 11.51 9.52 21.79
N PHE A 71 11.04 8.89 22.87
CA PHE A 71 10.66 9.54 24.12
C PHE A 71 11.50 9.00 25.28
N ALA A 72 12.14 9.92 25.99
CA ALA A 72 12.96 9.64 27.16
C ALA A 72 12.55 10.54 28.35
N ASP A 73 11.28 10.94 28.41
CA ASP A 73 10.77 11.85 29.42
C ASP A 73 10.53 11.11 30.75
N SER A 74 10.43 11.89 31.83
CA SER A 74 9.98 11.34 33.12
C SER A 74 8.52 10.91 33.02
N GLY A 75 8.25 9.61 33.15
CA GLY A 75 6.89 9.05 33.12
C GLY A 75 6.29 8.82 31.73
N TYR A 76 6.98 9.19 30.65
CA TYR A 76 6.55 8.89 29.28
C TYR A 76 7.75 8.54 28.40
N THR A 77 7.85 7.26 28.02
CA THR A 77 8.95 6.71 27.23
C THR A 77 8.44 6.01 25.97
N ASP A 78 9.33 5.44 25.16
CA ASP A 78 8.94 4.60 24.02
C ASP A 78 7.97 3.48 24.43
N LYS A 79 8.04 2.97 25.66
CA LYS A 79 7.14 1.91 26.15
C LYS A 79 5.68 2.39 26.19
N GLU A 80 5.44 3.55 26.78
CA GLU A 80 4.12 4.17 26.85
C GLU A 80 3.65 4.56 25.44
N TYR A 81 4.53 5.15 24.62
CA TYR A 81 4.23 5.48 23.24
C TYR A 81 3.74 4.28 22.42
N TYR A 82 4.45 3.14 22.46
CA TYR A 82 4.05 1.94 21.71
C TYR A 82 2.83 1.23 22.30
N LYS A 83 2.55 1.44 23.59
CA LYS A 83 1.32 0.96 24.23
C LYS A 83 0.11 1.78 23.76
N ASP A 84 0.23 3.10 23.73
CA ASP A 84 -0.82 4.02 23.31
C ASP A 84 -1.06 3.94 21.80
N PHE A 85 0.02 3.78 21.03
CA PHE A 85 0.00 3.72 19.57
C PHE A 85 0.77 2.50 19.05
N PRO A 86 0.13 1.32 19.01
CA PRO A 86 0.77 0.09 18.53
C PRO A 86 1.33 0.20 17.11
N THR A 87 0.76 1.11 16.30
CA THR A 87 1.26 1.43 14.96
C THR A 87 1.15 2.93 14.71
N ILE A 88 1.92 3.44 13.74
CA ILE A 88 1.85 4.85 13.35
C ILE A 88 0.46 5.30 12.88
N PHE A 89 -0.37 4.37 12.39
CA PHE A 89 -1.74 4.64 11.98
C PHE A 89 -2.68 4.84 13.17
N HIS A 90 -2.39 4.25 14.34
CA HIS A 90 -3.12 4.56 15.57
C HIS A 90 -2.84 6.00 16.00
N LEU A 91 -1.57 6.45 15.93
CA LEU A 91 -1.22 7.83 16.21
C LEU A 91 -1.93 8.80 15.24
N ARG A 92 -1.85 8.52 13.93
CA ARG A 92 -2.52 9.36 12.92
C ARG A 92 -4.04 9.40 13.10
N LYS A 93 -4.68 8.26 13.43
CA LYS A 93 -6.11 8.20 13.77
C LYS A 93 -6.44 9.05 15.00
N ALA A 94 -5.62 8.97 16.05
CA ALA A 94 -5.82 9.75 17.26
C ALA A 94 -5.75 11.27 16.98
N LEU A 95 -4.80 11.72 16.15
CA LEU A 95 -4.71 13.12 15.73
C LEU A 95 -5.88 13.55 14.84
N LEU A 96 -6.38 12.66 13.97
CA LEU A 96 -7.56 12.91 13.14
C LEU A 96 -8.84 13.11 13.96
N GLU A 97 -8.94 12.47 15.11
CA GLU A 97 -10.12 12.46 15.98
C GLU A 97 -9.97 13.41 17.17
N ALA A 98 -8.87 14.15 17.25
CA ALA A 98 -8.56 15.10 18.32
C ALA A 98 -9.66 16.16 18.52
N ASP A 99 -10.31 16.60 17.44
CA ASP A 99 -11.42 17.56 17.48
C ASP A 99 -12.70 16.99 18.09
N LYS A 100 -12.88 15.66 18.08
CA LYS A 100 -14.05 15.00 18.68
C LYS A 100 -13.93 14.90 20.19
N ASP A 101 -12.73 14.59 20.67
CA ASP A 101 -12.48 14.32 22.09
C ASP A 101 -11.85 15.52 22.81
N GLY A 102 -11.56 16.61 22.10
CA GLY A 102 -10.91 17.82 22.64
C GLY A 102 -9.48 17.59 23.15
N LYS A 103 -8.86 16.48 22.74
CA LYS A 103 -7.55 16.06 23.26
C LYS A 103 -6.43 16.80 22.53
N GLU A 104 -5.58 17.44 23.32
CA GLU A 104 -4.33 18.03 22.82
C GLU A 104 -3.20 17.00 22.80
N TYR A 105 -2.33 17.09 21.80
CA TYR A 105 -1.23 16.15 21.62
C TYR A 105 0.12 16.86 21.65
N ASP A 106 1.12 16.15 22.15
CA ASP A 106 2.51 16.58 22.12
C ASP A 106 2.97 16.92 20.69
N VAL A 107 3.67 18.04 20.52
CA VAL A 107 4.23 18.48 19.23
C VAL A 107 5.10 17.42 18.55
N ARG A 108 5.82 16.60 19.32
CA ARG A 108 6.64 15.47 18.82
C ARG A 108 5.76 14.38 18.19
N LEU A 109 4.57 14.12 18.74
CA LEU A 109 3.63 13.16 18.17
C LEU A 109 3.06 13.65 16.84
N VAL A 110 2.68 14.94 16.77
CA VAL A 110 2.24 15.57 15.50
C VAL A 110 3.35 15.49 14.45
N TYR A 111 4.59 15.81 14.83
CA TYR A 111 5.74 15.69 13.93
C TYR A 111 5.96 14.25 13.43
N LEU A 112 5.92 13.24 14.30
CA LEU A 112 6.11 11.83 13.91
C LEU A 112 5.05 11.35 12.91
N ALA A 113 3.79 11.74 13.13
CA ALA A 113 2.70 11.43 12.21
C ALA A 113 2.93 12.04 10.82
N ILE A 114 3.25 13.34 10.76
CA ILE A 114 3.48 14.04 9.49
C ILE A 114 4.76 13.52 8.80
N LEU A 115 5.82 13.25 9.57
CA LEU A 115 7.06 12.66 9.04
C LEU A 115 6.79 11.31 8.37
N ASN A 116 5.93 10.47 8.96
CA ASN A 116 5.52 9.21 8.34
C ASN A 116 4.82 9.44 7.00
N MET A 117 3.91 10.41 6.93
CA MET A 117 3.21 10.75 5.68
C MET A 117 4.19 11.24 4.61
N PHE A 118 5.15 12.10 4.97
CA PHE A 118 6.17 12.61 4.04
C PHE A 118 7.06 11.51 3.44
N LYS A 119 7.36 10.46 4.21
CA LYS A 119 8.08 9.26 3.75
C LYS A 119 7.22 8.37 2.84
N HIS A 120 5.90 8.38 3.03
CA HIS A 120 4.95 7.49 2.35
C HIS A 120 3.81 8.28 1.69
N ARG A 121 4.17 9.26 0.84
CA ARG A 121 3.22 10.27 0.33
C ARG A 121 2.32 9.84 -0.83
N GLY A 122 2.24 8.56 -1.16
CA GLY A 122 1.48 8.07 -2.32
C GLY A 122 2.05 8.45 -3.70
N HIS A 123 1.40 7.98 -4.77
CA HIS A 123 1.75 8.30 -6.16
C HIS A 123 1.01 9.54 -6.68
N PHE A 124 1.50 10.12 -7.78
CA PHE A 124 0.95 11.35 -8.38
C PHE A 124 0.30 11.11 -9.76
N LEU A 125 0.04 9.85 -10.13
CA LEU A 125 -0.46 9.49 -11.47
C LEU A 125 -1.84 10.10 -11.79
N ASN A 126 -2.60 10.51 -10.78
CA ASN A 126 -3.93 11.12 -10.90
C ASN A 126 -3.95 12.59 -10.42
N ALA A 127 -2.82 13.31 -10.48
CA ALA A 127 -2.68 14.62 -9.86
C ALA A 127 -3.62 15.72 -10.40
N THR A 128 -4.23 15.51 -11.56
CA THR A 128 -5.22 16.39 -12.20
C THR A 128 -6.68 16.02 -11.89
N LEU A 129 -6.94 14.93 -11.15
CA LEU A 129 -8.29 14.49 -10.79
C LEU A 129 -8.66 14.98 -9.37
N ASP A 130 -9.94 15.30 -9.20
CA ASP A 130 -10.53 16.02 -8.07
C ASP A 130 -10.13 15.47 -6.68
N GLU A 131 -10.04 16.34 -5.67
CA GLU A 131 -9.54 16.03 -4.31
C GLU A 131 -10.33 14.92 -3.55
N LYS A 132 -11.40 14.38 -4.12
CA LYS A 132 -12.38 13.50 -3.45
C LYS A 132 -12.36 12.02 -3.83
N SER A 133 -11.62 11.59 -4.86
CA SER A 133 -11.57 10.16 -5.21
C SER A 133 -10.24 9.78 -5.85
N GLY A 134 -9.82 8.52 -5.70
CA GLY A 134 -8.62 7.98 -6.34
C GLY A 134 -8.73 7.81 -7.86
N GLY A 135 -9.40 8.74 -8.54
CA GLY A 135 -9.82 8.66 -9.94
C GLY A 135 -11.36 8.66 -10.07
N ASN A 136 -11.85 8.97 -11.28
CA ASN A 136 -13.26 8.86 -11.60
C ASN A 136 -13.50 7.51 -12.29
N LEU A 137 -13.90 6.48 -11.53
CA LEU A 137 -14.17 5.14 -12.07
C LEU A 137 -15.16 5.20 -13.25
N ASP A 138 -16.11 6.13 -13.19
CA ASP A 138 -17.18 6.25 -14.18
C ASP A 138 -16.57 6.60 -15.55
N GLU A 139 -15.59 7.50 -15.58
CA GLU A 139 -14.85 7.85 -16.79
C GLU A 139 -14.05 6.65 -17.34
N TYR A 140 -13.42 5.86 -16.47
CA TYR A 140 -12.64 4.69 -16.89
C TYR A 140 -13.52 3.58 -17.45
N ILE A 141 -14.70 3.36 -16.85
CA ILE A 141 -15.70 2.40 -17.33
C ILE A 141 -16.31 2.88 -18.65
N ASP A 142 -16.65 4.17 -18.77
CA ASP A 142 -17.14 4.75 -20.02
C ASP A 142 -16.11 4.67 -21.15
N LYS A 143 -14.82 4.89 -20.84
CA LYS A 143 -13.71 4.71 -21.78
C LYS A 143 -13.58 3.25 -22.18
N LEU A 144 -13.69 2.30 -21.25
CA LEU A 144 -13.68 0.87 -21.56
C LEU A 144 -14.81 0.48 -22.52
N TYR A 145 -16.03 0.99 -22.33
CA TYR A 145 -17.13 0.76 -23.28
C TYR A 145 -16.81 1.27 -24.69
N LYS A 146 -16.19 2.45 -24.80
CA LYS A 146 -15.80 3.04 -26.08
C LYS A 146 -14.70 2.22 -26.75
N ASP A 147 -13.66 1.87 -26.01
CA ASP A 147 -12.50 1.10 -26.51
C ASP A 147 -12.92 -0.28 -27.02
N LEU A 148 -13.83 -0.97 -26.30
CA LEU A 148 -14.37 -2.26 -26.74
C LEU A 148 -15.09 -2.17 -28.08
N TYR A 149 -15.85 -1.09 -28.29
CA TYR A 149 -16.57 -0.89 -29.55
C TYR A 149 -15.62 -0.45 -30.67
N GLU A 150 -14.77 0.55 -30.41
CA GLU A 150 -13.89 1.16 -31.42
C GLU A 150 -12.84 0.18 -31.95
N TYR A 151 -12.19 -0.58 -31.06
CA TYR A 151 -11.07 -1.43 -31.44
C TYR A 151 -11.48 -2.87 -31.78
N PHE A 152 -12.63 -3.33 -31.29
CA PHE A 152 -13.03 -4.73 -31.42
C PHE A 152 -14.43 -4.94 -31.99
N ASP A 153 -15.20 -3.88 -32.26
CA ASP A 153 -16.61 -3.95 -32.64
C ASP A 153 -17.45 -4.77 -31.63
N ILE A 154 -17.07 -4.68 -30.35
CA ILE A 154 -17.75 -5.39 -29.25
C ILE A 154 -18.67 -4.41 -28.52
N ALA A 155 -19.98 -4.64 -28.66
CA ALA A 155 -21.00 -3.97 -27.86
C ALA A 155 -21.41 -4.85 -26.67
N ILE A 156 -20.86 -4.58 -25.48
CA ILE A 156 -21.32 -5.19 -24.22
C ILE A 156 -22.52 -4.44 -23.63
N LYS A 157 -23.33 -5.15 -22.84
CA LYS A 157 -24.48 -4.57 -22.13
C LYS A 157 -24.04 -3.38 -21.26
N LYS A 158 -24.78 -2.26 -21.37
CA LYS A 158 -24.60 -1.13 -20.44
C LYS A 158 -25.22 -1.48 -19.10
N ILE A 159 -24.41 -1.38 -18.05
CA ILE A 159 -24.81 -1.64 -16.66
C ILE A 159 -24.73 -0.35 -15.87
N ASP A 160 -25.56 -0.21 -14.84
CA ASP A 160 -25.37 0.87 -13.87
C ASP A 160 -23.99 0.72 -13.22
N ILE A 161 -23.19 1.79 -13.28
CA ILE A 161 -21.85 1.83 -12.72
C ILE A 161 -21.86 1.55 -11.21
N SER A 162 -22.98 1.85 -10.52
CA SER A 162 -23.15 1.50 -9.10
C SER A 162 -23.06 -0.01 -8.84
N GLU A 163 -23.59 -0.85 -9.73
CA GLU A 163 -23.51 -2.31 -9.62
C GLU A 163 -22.08 -2.82 -9.81
N ILE A 164 -21.37 -2.25 -10.80
CA ILE A 164 -19.95 -2.55 -11.06
C ILE A 164 -19.11 -2.16 -9.84
N LYS A 165 -19.33 -0.97 -9.26
CA LYS A 165 -18.67 -0.49 -8.04
C LYS A 165 -18.87 -1.47 -6.88
N ASN A 166 -20.09 -1.95 -6.67
CA ASN A 166 -20.40 -2.89 -5.59
C ASN A 166 -19.65 -4.21 -5.74
N ILE A 167 -19.56 -4.76 -6.95
CA ILE A 167 -18.80 -6.01 -7.20
C ILE A 167 -17.31 -5.77 -6.99
N LEU A 168 -16.75 -4.71 -7.58
CA LEU A 168 -15.32 -4.40 -7.51
C LEU A 168 -14.83 -4.05 -6.10
N SER A 169 -15.67 -3.44 -5.27
CA SER A 169 -15.35 -3.08 -3.87
C SER A 169 -15.77 -4.14 -2.83
N SER A 170 -16.39 -5.24 -3.28
CA SER A 170 -16.86 -6.29 -2.35
C SER A 170 -15.69 -7.01 -1.69
N LYS A 171 -15.78 -7.16 -0.36
CA LYS A 171 -14.81 -7.93 0.45
C LYS A 171 -15.19 -9.39 0.60
N ASP A 172 -16.43 -9.72 0.29
CA ASP A 172 -16.96 -11.08 0.38
C ASP A 172 -16.66 -11.91 -0.87
N LEU A 173 -16.10 -11.29 -1.90
CA LEU A 173 -15.72 -11.95 -3.14
C LEU A 173 -14.21 -12.13 -3.22
N SER A 174 -13.78 -13.35 -3.59
CA SER A 174 -12.44 -13.58 -4.10
C SER A 174 -12.27 -12.89 -5.46
N ASN A 175 -11.03 -12.78 -5.95
CA ASN A 175 -10.79 -12.20 -7.29
C ASN A 175 -11.53 -12.98 -8.39
N THR A 176 -11.61 -14.30 -8.26
CA THR A 176 -12.41 -15.15 -9.16
C THR A 176 -13.90 -14.90 -8.96
N GLY A 177 -14.39 -14.78 -7.73
CA GLY A 177 -15.79 -14.46 -7.46
C GLY A 177 -16.22 -13.11 -8.06
N ARG A 178 -15.33 -12.10 -8.03
CA ARG A 178 -15.55 -10.81 -8.71
C ARG A 178 -15.65 -10.98 -10.22
N LEU A 179 -14.77 -11.78 -10.83
CA LEU A 179 -14.84 -12.09 -12.26
C LEU A 179 -16.17 -12.76 -12.63
N GLU A 180 -16.60 -13.80 -11.90
CA GLU A 180 -17.89 -14.45 -12.18
C GLU A 180 -19.05 -13.46 -12.06
N SER A 181 -19.06 -12.65 -10.99
CA SER A 181 -20.13 -11.67 -10.75
C SER A 181 -20.19 -10.62 -11.86
N LEU A 182 -19.03 -10.15 -12.36
CA LEU A 182 -18.98 -9.25 -13.51
C LEU A 182 -19.53 -9.93 -14.77
N LEU A 183 -19.06 -11.13 -15.09
CA LEU A 183 -19.55 -11.86 -16.27
C LEU A 183 -21.07 -12.05 -16.22
N ASP A 184 -21.62 -12.36 -15.05
CA ASP A 184 -23.06 -12.55 -14.86
C ASP A 184 -23.86 -11.26 -15.12
N ILE A 185 -23.47 -10.11 -14.53
CA ILE A 185 -24.22 -8.85 -14.74
C ILE A 185 -24.18 -8.39 -16.21
N PHE A 186 -23.07 -8.65 -16.88
CA PHE A 186 -22.86 -8.34 -18.30
C PHE A 186 -23.49 -9.40 -19.24
N GLU A 187 -24.06 -10.48 -18.71
CA GLU A 187 -24.63 -11.61 -19.46
C GLU A 187 -23.63 -12.30 -20.41
N LEU A 188 -22.37 -12.38 -19.97
CA LEU A 188 -21.26 -12.96 -20.71
C LEU A 188 -20.94 -14.38 -20.23
N SER A 189 -20.42 -15.20 -21.12
CA SER A 189 -19.96 -16.55 -20.76
C SER A 189 -18.51 -16.76 -21.17
N LYS A 190 -17.72 -17.40 -20.31
CA LYS A 190 -16.29 -17.69 -20.57
C LYS A 190 -16.03 -18.43 -21.89
N GLY A 191 -16.99 -19.26 -22.32
CA GLY A 191 -16.89 -20.04 -23.55
C GLY A 191 -17.03 -19.19 -24.82
N LYS A 192 -17.94 -18.20 -24.81
CA LYS A 192 -18.27 -17.36 -25.97
C LYS A 192 -17.51 -16.04 -25.97
N ASN A 193 -17.37 -15.41 -24.80
CA ASN A 193 -16.82 -14.07 -24.62
C ASN A 193 -15.39 -14.13 -24.08
N LYS A 194 -14.50 -14.77 -24.85
CA LYS A 194 -13.13 -15.06 -24.40
C LYS A 194 -12.32 -13.77 -24.18
N ARG A 195 -12.46 -12.78 -25.06
CA ARG A 195 -11.71 -11.51 -24.99
C ARG A 195 -12.14 -10.71 -23.76
N GLU A 196 -13.44 -10.53 -23.59
CA GLU A 196 -14.06 -9.82 -22.47
C GLU A 196 -13.73 -10.51 -21.14
N THR A 197 -13.71 -11.85 -21.12
CA THR A 197 -13.27 -12.61 -19.94
C THR A 197 -11.82 -12.31 -19.57
N GLU A 198 -10.89 -12.26 -20.54
CA GLU A 198 -9.48 -11.97 -20.26
C GLU A 198 -9.27 -10.50 -19.86
N ILE A 199 -10.06 -9.57 -20.39
CA ILE A 199 -10.11 -8.17 -19.94
C ILE A 199 -10.58 -8.08 -18.48
N PHE A 200 -11.70 -8.72 -18.13
CA PHE A 200 -12.22 -8.68 -16.77
C PHE A 200 -11.34 -9.43 -15.77
N LYS A 201 -10.55 -10.42 -16.21
CA LYS A 201 -9.49 -10.99 -15.36
C LYS A 201 -8.49 -9.92 -14.92
N LEU A 202 -7.98 -9.10 -15.84
CA LEU A 202 -7.04 -8.03 -15.50
C LEU A 202 -7.65 -7.03 -14.51
N VAL A 203 -8.90 -6.60 -14.78
CA VAL A 203 -9.67 -5.71 -13.88
C VAL A 203 -9.79 -6.31 -12.47
N CYS A 204 -10.04 -7.62 -12.36
CA CYS A 204 -10.15 -8.33 -11.07
C CYS A 204 -8.78 -8.70 -10.46
N GLY A 205 -7.66 -8.30 -11.06
CA GLY A 205 -6.30 -8.61 -10.58
C GLY A 205 -5.92 -10.08 -10.75
N LEU A 206 -6.57 -10.81 -11.65
CA LEU A 206 -6.21 -12.16 -12.09
C LEU A 206 -5.26 -12.08 -13.29
N LYS A 207 -4.54 -13.17 -13.58
CA LYS A 207 -3.69 -13.24 -14.78
C LYS A 207 -4.54 -13.33 -16.04
N GLY A 208 -4.53 -12.27 -16.85
CA GLY A 208 -5.13 -12.24 -18.18
C GLY A 208 -4.12 -12.64 -19.25
N LYS A 209 -4.56 -13.30 -20.32
CA LYS A 209 -3.73 -13.61 -21.50
C LYS A 209 -3.86 -12.51 -22.55
N LEU A 210 -2.81 -11.73 -22.76
CA LEU A 210 -2.85 -10.50 -23.55
C LEU A 210 -3.06 -10.76 -25.06
N PRO A 211 -2.46 -11.81 -25.66
CA PRO A 211 -2.74 -12.17 -27.05
C PRO A 211 -4.22 -12.52 -27.32
N LYS A 212 -4.94 -13.03 -26.31
CA LYS A 212 -6.39 -13.27 -26.44
C LYS A 212 -7.22 -11.98 -26.39
N ILE A 213 -6.65 -10.89 -25.87
CA ILE A 213 -7.28 -9.58 -25.86
C ILE A 213 -7.04 -8.90 -27.20
N PHE A 214 -5.78 -8.70 -27.59
CA PHE A 214 -5.44 -7.86 -28.74
C PHE A 214 -5.29 -8.61 -30.07
N GLY A 215 -5.20 -9.94 -30.04
CA GLY A 215 -4.91 -10.78 -31.20
C GLY A 215 -3.47 -11.29 -31.19
N GLU A 216 -3.25 -12.49 -31.74
CA GLU A 216 -1.92 -13.13 -31.74
C GLU A 216 -0.92 -12.39 -32.63
N ASP A 217 -1.39 -11.77 -33.72
CA ASP A 217 -0.55 -11.01 -34.68
C ASP A 217 0.06 -9.72 -34.08
N SER A 218 -0.48 -9.24 -32.95
CA SER A 218 0.06 -8.08 -32.23
C SER A 218 1.25 -8.44 -31.34
N PHE A 219 1.65 -9.70 -31.27
CA PHE A 219 2.72 -10.18 -30.42
C PHE A 219 3.74 -10.98 -31.23
N SER A 220 5.02 -10.92 -30.85
CA SER A 220 6.04 -11.82 -31.39
C SER A 220 5.73 -13.27 -31.00
N GLU A 221 6.29 -14.24 -31.74
CA GLU A 221 6.12 -15.67 -31.43
C GLU A 221 6.47 -16.03 -29.98
N GLU A 222 7.45 -15.31 -29.40
CA GLU A 222 7.88 -15.49 -28.00
C GLU A 222 6.83 -15.01 -26.98
N LEU A 223 5.91 -14.14 -27.38
CA LEU A 223 4.89 -13.53 -26.52
C LEU A 223 3.46 -14.08 -26.74
N VAL A 224 3.29 -15.09 -27.60
CA VAL A 224 1.97 -15.69 -27.91
C VAL A 224 1.25 -16.30 -26.69
N ASN A 225 1.99 -16.58 -25.61
CA ASN A 225 1.44 -17.06 -24.34
C ASN A 225 1.58 -16.04 -23.20
N PHE A 226 1.91 -14.78 -23.50
CA PHE A 226 2.12 -13.76 -22.49
C PHE A 226 0.87 -13.55 -21.65
N SER A 227 1.05 -13.61 -20.33
CA SER A 227 0.01 -13.39 -19.35
C SER A 227 0.57 -12.65 -18.16
N MET A 228 -0.16 -11.65 -17.68
CA MET A 228 0.23 -10.88 -16.51
C MET A 228 -0.98 -10.55 -15.65
N SER A 229 -0.70 -10.18 -14.41
CA SER A 229 -1.62 -9.52 -13.50
C SER A 229 -1.03 -8.18 -13.07
N PHE A 230 -1.87 -7.17 -12.85
CA PHE A 230 -1.45 -5.91 -12.23
C PHE A 230 -0.93 -6.07 -10.79
N ARG A 231 -1.01 -7.28 -10.22
CA ARG A 231 -0.52 -7.64 -8.89
C ARG A 231 0.81 -8.40 -8.92
N ASP A 232 1.32 -8.74 -10.11
CA ASP A 232 2.55 -9.50 -10.26
C ASP A 232 3.76 -8.70 -9.75
N ALA A 233 4.73 -9.38 -9.13
CA ALA A 233 5.89 -8.74 -8.51
C ALA A 233 6.86 -8.13 -9.55
N ASN A 234 6.85 -8.66 -10.77
CA ASN A 234 7.62 -8.23 -11.94
C ASN A 234 6.82 -7.32 -12.89
N TYR A 235 5.69 -6.76 -12.43
CA TYR A 235 4.83 -5.87 -13.22
C TYR A 235 5.61 -4.75 -13.95
N ASP A 236 6.61 -4.14 -13.30
CA ASP A 236 7.40 -3.05 -13.88
C ASP A 236 8.17 -3.48 -15.14
N GLU A 237 8.58 -4.75 -15.24
CA GLU A 237 9.25 -5.31 -16.42
C GLU A 237 8.22 -5.73 -17.48
N GLU A 238 7.11 -6.32 -17.03
CA GLU A 238 6.00 -6.78 -17.89
C GLU A 238 5.33 -5.61 -18.63
N ILE A 239 5.15 -4.46 -17.98
CA ILE A 239 4.50 -3.29 -18.60
C ILE A 239 5.37 -2.64 -19.67
N ILE A 240 6.70 -2.61 -19.49
CA ILE A 240 7.65 -2.13 -20.53
C ILE A 240 7.57 -3.05 -21.75
N THR A 241 7.53 -4.37 -21.50
CA THR A 241 7.37 -5.35 -22.58
C THR A 241 6.07 -5.10 -23.36
N LEU A 242 4.97 -4.75 -22.69
CA LEU A 242 3.74 -4.39 -23.37
C LEU A 242 3.84 -3.08 -24.16
N GLU A 243 4.45 -2.04 -23.59
CA GLU A 243 4.66 -0.75 -24.26
C GLU A 243 5.46 -0.91 -25.57
N ASP A 244 6.47 -1.80 -25.58
CA ASP A 244 7.32 -2.05 -26.75
C ASP A 244 6.63 -2.88 -27.85
N ASN A 245 5.57 -3.64 -27.53
CA ASN A 245 4.95 -4.61 -28.45
C ASN A 245 3.51 -4.27 -28.84
N LEU A 246 2.81 -3.41 -28.08
CA LEU A 246 1.46 -2.97 -28.41
C LEU A 246 1.46 -1.65 -29.19
N SER A 247 0.40 -1.39 -29.94
CA SER A 247 0.15 -0.04 -30.43
C SER A 247 -0.15 0.91 -29.27
N GLU A 248 0.03 2.21 -29.49
CA GLU A 248 -0.24 3.24 -28.48
C GLU A 248 -1.66 3.14 -27.94
N GLU A 249 -2.64 2.89 -28.81
CA GLU A 249 -4.06 2.77 -28.47
C GLU A 249 -4.34 1.54 -27.58
N TYR A 250 -3.72 0.39 -27.89
CA TYR A 250 -3.88 -0.83 -27.09
C TYR A 250 -3.18 -0.72 -25.74
N PHE A 251 -2.02 -0.06 -25.70
CA PHE A 251 -1.34 0.23 -24.46
C PHE A 251 -2.17 1.19 -23.58
N GLU A 252 -2.77 2.23 -24.16
CA GLU A 252 -3.69 3.13 -23.45
C GLU A 252 -4.88 2.36 -22.86
N MET A 253 -5.44 1.40 -23.62
CA MET A 253 -6.50 0.53 -23.12
C MET A 253 -6.04 -0.29 -21.90
N VAL A 254 -4.85 -0.90 -21.92
CA VAL A 254 -4.28 -1.62 -20.76
C VAL A 254 -4.15 -0.69 -19.55
N MET A 255 -3.69 0.54 -19.77
CA MET A 255 -3.58 1.55 -18.70
C MET A 255 -4.93 1.93 -18.13
N ASN A 256 -5.97 2.06 -18.97
CA ASN A 256 -7.33 2.29 -18.50
C ASN A 256 -7.86 1.11 -17.63
N LEU A 257 -7.60 -0.14 -18.05
CA LEU A 257 -7.94 -1.33 -17.24
C LEU A 257 -7.23 -1.32 -15.88
N LYS A 258 -5.97 -0.87 -15.87
CA LYS A 258 -5.19 -0.71 -14.63
C LYS A 258 -5.83 0.32 -13.70
N GLN A 259 -6.34 1.44 -14.23
CA GLN A 259 -7.02 2.45 -13.40
C GLN A 259 -8.28 1.89 -12.73
N ILE A 260 -9.06 1.06 -13.44
CA ILE A 260 -10.24 0.36 -12.88
C ILE A 260 -9.81 -0.61 -11.76
N HIS A 261 -8.76 -1.39 -12.00
CA HIS A 261 -8.20 -2.30 -10.98
C HIS A 261 -7.68 -1.54 -9.76
N ASP A 262 -6.88 -0.49 -9.95
CA ASP A 262 -6.31 0.30 -8.86
C ASP A 262 -7.38 0.99 -8.02
N TRP A 263 -8.48 1.44 -8.66
CA TRP A 263 -9.66 1.93 -7.94
C TRP A 263 -10.25 0.85 -7.03
N SER A 264 -10.45 -0.37 -7.55
CA SER A 264 -10.96 -1.50 -6.76
C SER A 264 -10.03 -1.81 -5.57
N VAL A 265 -8.72 -1.83 -5.79
CA VAL A 265 -7.74 -2.06 -4.72
C VAL A 265 -7.78 -0.93 -3.69
N LEU A 266 -7.88 0.33 -4.12
CA LEU A 266 -7.96 1.47 -3.22
C LEU A 266 -9.22 1.44 -2.36
N GLU A 267 -10.39 1.16 -2.93
CA GLU A 267 -11.64 1.03 -2.16
C GLU A 267 -11.55 -0.06 -1.10
N ASN A 268 -10.97 -1.21 -1.46
CA ASN A 268 -10.71 -2.30 -0.53
C ASN A 268 -9.75 -1.88 0.60
N ILE A 269 -8.69 -1.10 0.28
CA ILE A 269 -7.76 -0.54 1.27
C ILE A 269 -8.46 0.47 2.18
N MET A 270 -9.31 1.34 1.62
CA MET A 270 -10.02 2.38 2.37
C MET A 270 -11.09 1.78 3.28
N ASN A 271 -11.62 0.60 2.96
CA ASN A 271 -12.55 -0.15 3.82
C ASN A 271 -13.73 0.71 4.31
N GLY A 272 -14.27 1.55 3.41
CA GLY A 272 -15.37 2.48 3.71
C GLY A 272 -15.02 3.61 4.70
N GLN A 273 -13.75 3.78 5.08
CA GLN A 273 -13.31 4.84 5.97
C GLN A 273 -13.02 6.12 5.20
N ALA A 274 -13.17 7.26 5.86
CA ALA A 274 -12.85 8.56 5.28
C ALA A 274 -11.33 8.78 5.15
N TYR A 275 -10.55 8.21 6.06
CA TYR A 275 -9.10 8.35 6.11
C TYR A 275 -8.40 7.00 6.16
N ILE A 276 -7.28 6.89 5.44
CA ILE A 276 -6.53 5.64 5.34
C ILE A 276 -6.03 5.14 6.71
N SER A 277 -5.66 6.03 7.63
CA SER A 277 -5.23 5.61 8.97
C SER A 277 -6.31 4.85 9.74
N GLN A 278 -7.58 5.24 9.60
CA GLN A 278 -8.70 4.51 10.20
C GLN A 278 -8.80 3.10 9.61
N ALA A 279 -8.70 2.98 8.28
CA ALA A 279 -8.74 1.69 7.61
C ALA A 279 -7.57 0.76 8.01
N ARG A 280 -6.38 1.34 8.21
CA ARG A 280 -5.19 0.60 8.67
C ARG A 280 -5.29 0.15 10.12
N VAL A 281 -6.00 0.88 10.97
CA VAL A 281 -6.31 0.44 12.33
C VAL A 281 -7.26 -0.75 12.28
N LEU A 282 -8.34 -0.70 11.48
CA LEU A 282 -9.24 -1.85 11.30
C LEU A 282 -8.51 -3.09 10.77
N ALA A 283 -7.57 -2.93 9.82
CA ALA A 283 -6.74 -4.03 9.35
C ALA A 283 -5.86 -4.64 10.45
N TYR A 284 -5.32 -3.82 11.35
CA TYR A 284 -4.53 -4.29 12.49
C TYR A 284 -5.38 -5.09 13.48
N GLU A 285 -6.57 -4.58 13.83
CA GLU A 285 -7.53 -5.26 14.70
C GLU A 285 -7.99 -6.59 14.08
N LYS A 286 -8.24 -6.61 12.75
CA LYS A 286 -8.56 -7.83 12.02
C LYS A 286 -7.42 -8.86 12.11
N HIS A 287 -6.18 -8.42 11.87
CA HIS A 287 -5.01 -9.29 11.99
C HIS A 287 -4.92 -9.91 13.40
N GLU A 288 -5.14 -9.11 14.45
CA GLU A 288 -5.13 -9.60 15.83
C GLU A 288 -6.21 -10.67 16.06
N LYS A 289 -7.44 -10.43 15.60
CA LYS A 289 -8.56 -11.38 15.69
C LYS A 289 -8.25 -12.69 14.96
N ASP A 290 -7.84 -12.60 13.70
CA ASP A 290 -7.48 -13.74 12.86
C ASP A 290 -6.35 -14.56 13.50
N LEU A 291 -5.34 -13.89 14.04
CA LEU A 291 -4.20 -14.55 14.67
C LEU A 291 -4.61 -15.31 15.94
N LYS A 292 -5.53 -14.76 16.74
CA LYS A 292 -6.07 -15.45 17.94
C LYS A 292 -6.81 -16.72 17.55
N ILE A 293 -7.63 -16.66 16.50
CA ILE A 293 -8.34 -17.83 15.95
C ILE A 293 -7.33 -18.88 15.49
N LEU A 294 -6.39 -18.49 14.61
CA LEU A 294 -5.39 -19.40 14.06
C LEU A 294 -4.54 -20.07 15.14
N LYS A 295 -4.03 -19.29 16.11
CA LYS A 295 -3.22 -19.83 17.21
C LYS A 295 -4.01 -20.81 18.07
N SER A 296 -5.25 -20.49 18.40
CA SER A 296 -6.11 -21.36 19.21
C SER A 296 -6.42 -22.67 18.47
N PHE A 297 -6.74 -22.57 17.18
CA PHE A 297 -7.02 -23.72 16.31
C PHE A 297 -5.78 -24.64 16.17
N PHE A 298 -4.60 -24.09 15.89
CA PHE A 298 -3.37 -24.87 15.84
C PHE A 298 -3.03 -25.51 17.19
N LYS A 299 -3.21 -24.78 18.30
CA LYS A 299 -2.93 -25.29 19.64
C LYS A 299 -3.85 -26.46 20.03
N LYS A 300 -5.12 -26.42 19.61
CA LYS A 300 -6.12 -27.47 19.83
C LYS A 300 -5.78 -28.75 19.06
N ASN A 301 -5.33 -28.63 17.82
CA ASN A 301 -5.12 -29.77 16.93
C ASN A 301 -3.69 -30.35 16.97
N SER A 302 -2.65 -29.50 17.03
CA SER A 302 -1.26 -29.98 17.02
C SER A 302 -0.29 -28.96 17.60
N MET A 303 0.24 -29.23 18.79
CA MET A 303 1.31 -28.43 19.39
C MET A 303 2.60 -28.44 18.55
N THR A 304 2.86 -29.53 17.81
CA THR A 304 4.00 -29.65 16.91
C THR A 304 3.90 -28.63 15.77
N GLU A 305 2.76 -28.59 15.09
CA GLU A 305 2.53 -27.63 14.01
C GLU A 305 2.41 -26.19 14.54
N TYR A 306 1.83 -26.00 15.74
CA TYR A 306 1.83 -24.71 16.42
C TYR A 306 3.25 -24.16 16.63
N ASN A 307 4.17 -25.00 17.13
CA ASN A 307 5.56 -24.58 17.36
C ASN A 307 6.26 -24.24 16.04
N LYS A 308 6.09 -25.05 14.99
CA LYS A 308 6.65 -24.77 13.66
C LYS A 308 6.08 -23.48 13.06
N MET A 309 4.80 -23.22 13.25
CA MET A 309 4.11 -22.07 12.66
C MET A 309 4.50 -20.75 13.35
N PHE A 310 4.57 -20.74 14.69
CA PHE A 310 4.61 -19.50 15.48
C PHE A 310 5.87 -19.30 16.35
N ARG A 311 6.70 -20.33 16.54
CA ARG A 311 7.83 -20.31 17.51
C ARG A 311 9.19 -20.64 16.89
N GLN A 312 9.24 -20.83 15.57
CA GLN A 312 10.47 -21.10 14.82
C GLN A 312 10.56 -20.13 13.64
N MET A 313 11.76 -19.80 13.18
CA MET A 313 11.96 -19.02 11.95
C MET A 313 12.19 -19.98 10.78
N ASN A 314 11.12 -20.34 10.08
CA ASN A 314 11.15 -21.23 8.91
C ASN A 314 10.54 -20.54 7.69
N ASP A 315 10.86 -21.01 6.49
CA ASP A 315 10.24 -20.50 5.27
C ASP A 315 8.72 -20.68 5.30
N ASN A 316 7.99 -19.65 4.84
CA ASN A 316 6.53 -19.66 4.66
C ASN A 316 5.71 -20.01 5.91
N ASN A 317 6.20 -19.71 7.11
CA ASN A 317 5.44 -19.80 8.36
C ASN A 317 5.05 -18.41 8.88
N TYR A 318 4.31 -18.32 9.99
CA TYR A 318 3.86 -17.02 10.49
C TYR A 318 5.03 -16.15 10.95
N SER A 319 6.05 -16.74 11.60
CA SER A 319 7.26 -16.01 12.01
C SER A 319 7.97 -15.33 10.85
N SER A 320 8.08 -16.00 9.70
CA SER A 320 8.67 -15.43 8.48
C SER A 320 7.74 -14.47 7.77
N TYR A 321 6.42 -14.72 7.83
CA TYR A 321 5.41 -13.77 7.38
C TYR A 321 5.54 -12.42 8.10
N VAL A 322 5.66 -12.40 9.44
CA VAL A 322 5.87 -11.14 10.18
C VAL A 322 7.33 -10.70 10.27
N GLY A 323 8.27 -11.52 9.79
CA GLY A 323 9.70 -11.25 9.79
C GLY A 323 10.35 -11.28 11.18
N SER A 324 9.71 -11.92 12.16
CA SER A 324 10.26 -12.05 13.51
C SER A 324 9.68 -13.20 14.30
N VAL A 325 10.52 -13.78 15.16
CA VAL A 325 10.10 -14.71 16.22
C VAL A 325 10.80 -14.32 17.51
N ASN A 326 10.06 -14.38 18.61
CA ASN A 326 10.59 -14.27 19.96
C ASN A 326 10.03 -15.43 20.78
N TYR A 327 10.88 -16.40 21.11
CA TYR A 327 10.50 -17.55 21.90
C TYR A 327 11.69 -18.05 22.73
N LYS A 328 11.49 -18.14 24.06
CA LYS A 328 12.54 -18.48 25.02
C LYS A 328 13.74 -17.53 24.88
N ASN A 329 14.93 -18.06 24.63
CA ASN A 329 16.17 -17.29 24.51
C ASN A 329 16.52 -16.97 23.04
N GLU A 330 15.62 -17.30 22.10
CA GLU A 330 15.82 -17.06 20.67
C GLU A 330 14.91 -15.91 20.21
N SER A 331 15.54 -14.80 19.85
CA SER A 331 14.88 -13.68 19.18
C SER A 331 15.55 -13.49 17.81
N ILE A 332 14.84 -13.85 16.75
CA ILE A 332 15.33 -13.74 15.37
C ILE A 332 14.52 -12.68 14.63
N ARG A 333 15.22 -11.76 13.97
CA ARG A 333 14.63 -10.69 13.15
C ARG A 333 15.14 -10.84 11.73
N ARG A 334 14.23 -11.23 10.81
CA ARG A 334 14.56 -11.61 9.42
C ARG A 334 15.50 -12.83 9.39
N GLY A 335 15.47 -13.62 8.32
CA GLY A 335 16.31 -14.83 8.25
C GLY A 335 15.76 -15.99 7.43
N SER A 336 14.56 -15.83 6.86
CA SER A 336 13.92 -16.83 6.02
C SER A 336 13.12 -16.17 4.91
N LYS A 337 12.76 -16.94 3.89
CA LYS A 337 11.96 -16.48 2.75
C LYS A 337 10.48 -16.63 3.06
N CYS A 338 9.68 -15.65 2.65
CA CYS A 338 8.23 -15.76 2.72
C CYS A 338 7.59 -14.97 1.59
N ASN A 339 6.75 -15.65 0.82
CA ASN A 339 5.72 -15.04 -0.01
C ASN A 339 4.37 -15.23 0.69
N SER A 340 3.48 -14.23 0.68
CA SER A 340 2.16 -14.32 1.31
C SER A 340 1.35 -15.51 0.77
N GLU A 341 1.39 -15.75 -0.53
CA GLU A 341 0.69 -16.89 -1.15
C GLU A 341 1.21 -18.23 -0.63
N GLU A 342 2.53 -18.40 -0.57
CA GLU A 342 3.14 -19.63 -0.05
C GLU A 342 2.91 -19.82 1.45
N PHE A 343 2.83 -18.73 2.21
CA PHE A 343 2.43 -18.77 3.61
C PHE A 343 0.98 -19.26 3.79
N PHE A 344 0.03 -18.76 3.00
CA PHE A 344 -1.35 -19.24 3.09
C PHE A 344 -1.50 -20.69 2.60
N LYS A 345 -0.78 -21.09 1.54
CA LYS A 345 -0.70 -22.50 1.12
C LYS A 345 -0.14 -23.40 2.23
N SER A 346 0.83 -22.92 3.01
CA SER A 346 1.39 -23.70 4.13
C SER A 346 0.37 -23.88 5.26
N ILE A 347 -0.45 -22.87 5.56
CA ILE A 347 -1.57 -22.99 6.51
C ILE A 347 -2.57 -24.03 6.01
N LEU A 348 -3.07 -23.89 4.77
CA LEU A 348 -4.05 -24.81 4.19
C LEU A 348 -3.54 -26.26 4.19
N LYS A 349 -2.26 -26.46 3.86
CA LYS A 349 -1.63 -27.78 3.91
C LYS A 349 -1.57 -28.35 5.33
N ALA A 350 -1.27 -27.52 6.33
CA ALA A 350 -1.14 -27.96 7.73
C ALA A 350 -2.50 -28.37 8.32
N ILE A 351 -3.58 -27.69 7.94
CA ILE A 351 -4.92 -27.89 8.50
C ILE A 351 -5.77 -28.90 7.71
N LYS A 352 -5.31 -29.31 6.53
CA LYS A 352 -6.08 -30.11 5.56
C LYS A 352 -6.76 -31.34 6.17
N GLU A 353 -5.99 -32.12 6.94
CA GLU A 353 -6.42 -33.40 7.52
C GLU A 353 -7.04 -33.25 8.92
N TRP A 354 -7.24 -32.01 9.40
CA TRP A 354 -7.92 -31.77 10.67
C TRP A 354 -9.43 -31.69 10.45
N ASP A 355 -10.19 -32.10 11.46
CA ASP A 355 -11.65 -32.14 11.41
C ASP A 355 -12.24 -30.76 11.05
N ASP A 356 -13.32 -30.78 10.28
CA ASP A 356 -14.03 -29.55 9.93
C ASP A 356 -14.71 -28.96 11.17
N CYS A 357 -14.52 -27.65 11.35
CA CYS A 357 -15.14 -26.86 12.40
C CYS A 357 -15.26 -25.40 11.93
N GLU A 358 -15.97 -24.59 12.72
CA GLU A 358 -16.20 -23.18 12.40
C GLU A 358 -14.88 -22.42 12.16
N GLU A 359 -13.84 -22.68 12.95
CA GLU A 359 -12.54 -22.02 12.77
C GLU A 359 -11.84 -22.41 11.47
N LYS A 360 -11.92 -23.69 11.05
CA LYS A 360 -11.32 -24.14 9.80
C LYS A 360 -12.02 -23.49 8.61
N ILE A 361 -13.35 -23.51 8.60
CA ILE A 361 -14.19 -22.89 7.56
C ILE A 361 -13.87 -21.40 7.45
N TYR A 362 -13.81 -20.69 8.59
CA TYR A 362 -13.46 -19.27 8.62
C TYR A 362 -12.06 -18.99 8.04
N ILE A 363 -11.05 -19.79 8.42
CA ILE A 363 -9.68 -19.63 7.94
C ILE A 363 -9.61 -19.86 6.42
N GLU A 364 -10.25 -20.91 5.91
CA GLU A 364 -10.27 -21.23 4.49
C GLU A 364 -10.96 -20.14 3.67
N ASP A 365 -12.13 -19.69 4.11
CA ASP A 365 -12.93 -18.63 3.47
C ASP A 365 -12.18 -17.28 3.43
N GLU A 366 -11.59 -16.84 4.54
CA GLU A 366 -10.82 -15.59 4.59
C GLU A 366 -9.52 -15.66 3.78
N ILE A 367 -8.90 -16.84 3.67
CA ILE A 367 -7.73 -17.05 2.80
C ILE A 367 -8.15 -16.96 1.33
N GLU A 368 -9.26 -17.59 0.95
CA GLU A 368 -9.78 -17.55 -0.42
C GLU A 368 -10.15 -16.13 -0.86
N LYS A 369 -10.78 -15.36 0.04
CA LYS A 369 -11.09 -13.94 -0.17
C LYS A 369 -9.85 -13.04 -0.18
N GLY A 370 -8.72 -13.51 0.34
CA GLY A 370 -7.47 -12.76 0.45
C GLY A 370 -7.49 -11.71 1.57
N THR A 371 -8.35 -11.89 2.57
CA THR A 371 -8.58 -10.95 3.69
C THR A 371 -7.99 -11.44 5.01
N PHE A 372 -7.43 -12.64 5.06
CA PHE A 372 -6.84 -13.24 6.26
C PHE A 372 -5.50 -12.61 6.67
N LEU A 373 -5.33 -12.33 7.97
CA LEU A 373 -4.08 -11.81 8.58
C LEU A 373 -3.47 -10.61 7.84
N PRO A 374 -4.24 -9.56 7.50
CA PRO A 374 -3.76 -8.49 6.63
C PRO A 374 -2.56 -7.75 7.24
N LYS A 375 -1.60 -7.38 6.38
CA LYS A 375 -0.49 -6.49 6.74
C LYS A 375 -0.86 -5.03 6.44
N GLN A 376 -0.40 -4.11 7.26
CA GLN A 376 -0.61 -2.68 7.04
C GLN A 376 0.23 -2.11 5.88
N ILE A 377 1.38 -2.70 5.57
CA ILE A 377 2.24 -2.28 4.47
C ILE A 377 2.47 -3.46 3.55
N THR A 378 1.99 -3.34 2.32
CA THR A 378 2.08 -4.34 1.25
C THR A 378 2.46 -3.67 -0.07
N THR A 379 2.76 -4.47 -1.10
CA THR A 379 3.00 -3.98 -2.47
C THR A 379 1.79 -3.21 -3.02
N SER A 380 0.57 -3.63 -2.67
CA SER A 380 -0.67 -2.94 -3.03
C SER A 380 -0.75 -1.50 -2.52
N ASN A 381 0.07 -1.08 -1.55
CA ASN A 381 0.11 0.32 -1.14
C ASN A 381 0.62 1.26 -2.24
N GLY A 382 1.22 0.74 -3.32
CA GLY A 382 1.66 1.52 -4.47
C GLY A 382 0.52 2.23 -5.22
N VAL A 383 -0.71 1.71 -5.13
CA VAL A 383 -1.92 2.27 -5.80
C VAL A 383 -2.52 3.47 -5.07
N ILE A 384 -1.95 3.86 -3.91
CA ILE A 384 -2.56 4.88 -3.06
C ILE A 384 -2.11 6.26 -3.55
N PRO A 385 -3.03 7.11 -4.04
CA PRO A 385 -2.67 8.40 -4.58
C PRO A 385 -2.31 9.39 -3.47
N ASN A 386 -1.51 10.40 -3.80
CA ASN A 386 -1.09 11.46 -2.88
C ASN A 386 -2.29 12.17 -2.23
N GLN A 387 -3.38 12.34 -2.98
CA GLN A 387 -4.62 12.99 -2.58
C GLN A 387 -5.23 12.36 -1.31
N VAL A 388 -5.23 11.02 -1.23
CA VAL A 388 -5.75 10.29 -0.05
C VAL A 388 -4.96 10.68 1.20
N HIS A 389 -3.64 10.76 1.09
CA HIS A 389 -2.80 11.20 2.20
C HIS A 389 -2.89 12.72 2.46
N LYS A 390 -3.03 13.54 1.41
CA LYS A 390 -3.17 15.00 1.52
C LYS A 390 -4.43 15.37 2.30
N ASN A 391 -5.56 14.71 2.02
CA ASN A 391 -6.81 14.92 2.74
C ASN A 391 -6.64 14.64 4.25
N GLU A 392 -6.01 13.52 4.57
CA GLU A 392 -5.68 13.18 5.96
C GLU A 392 -4.74 14.21 6.61
N LEU A 393 -3.70 14.66 5.90
CA LEU A 393 -2.73 15.62 6.40
C LEU A 393 -3.38 16.96 6.72
N LYS A 394 -4.23 17.47 5.82
CA LYS A 394 -5.01 18.70 6.03
C LYS A 394 -5.81 18.60 7.32
N LYS A 395 -6.55 17.50 7.53
CA LYS A 395 -7.37 17.32 8.73
C LYS A 395 -6.53 17.26 10.02
N ILE A 396 -5.41 16.53 10.01
CA ILE A 396 -4.49 16.48 11.15
C ILE A 396 -3.96 17.87 11.49
N LEU A 397 -3.52 18.64 10.49
CA LEU A 397 -3.01 20.00 10.71
C LEU A 397 -4.09 20.94 11.23
N THR A 398 -5.28 20.94 10.64
CA THR A 398 -6.41 21.75 11.12
C THR A 398 -6.76 21.46 12.59
N ASN A 399 -6.74 20.18 12.99
CA ASN A 399 -6.97 19.82 14.38
C ASN A 399 -5.80 20.30 15.28
N ALA A 400 -4.56 20.16 14.79
CA ALA A 400 -3.36 20.52 15.55
C ALA A 400 -3.19 22.03 15.76
N GLU A 401 -3.64 22.86 14.81
CA GLU A 401 -3.62 24.33 14.90
C GLU A 401 -4.32 24.86 16.16
N ILE A 402 -5.33 24.14 16.67
CA ILE A 402 -6.10 24.53 17.85
C ILE A 402 -5.22 24.59 19.10
N TYR A 403 -4.23 23.68 19.22
CA TYR A 403 -3.39 23.54 20.40
C TYR A 403 -1.89 23.74 20.13
N LEU A 404 -1.49 23.93 18.86
CA LEU A 404 -0.13 24.28 18.44
C LEU A 404 -0.15 25.59 17.62
N PRO A 405 -0.19 26.76 18.27
CA PRO A 405 -0.41 28.05 17.58
C PRO A 405 0.60 28.39 16.49
N PHE A 406 1.83 27.86 16.58
CA PHE A 406 2.86 28.09 15.56
C PHE A 406 2.42 27.57 14.16
N LEU A 407 1.56 26.56 14.10
CA LEU A 407 1.03 26.01 12.84
C LEU A 407 0.19 27.03 12.07
N SER A 408 -0.47 27.96 12.77
CA SER A 408 -1.26 29.04 12.17
C SER A 408 -0.45 30.31 11.90
N SER A 409 0.84 30.34 12.26
CA SER A 409 1.69 31.50 12.02
C SER A 409 1.99 31.69 10.53
N LYS A 410 1.91 32.93 10.05
CA LYS A 410 2.17 33.29 8.65
C LYS A 410 3.58 33.84 8.47
N ASP A 411 4.18 33.52 7.33
CA ASP A 411 5.43 34.13 6.89
C ASP A 411 5.17 35.26 5.87
N GLU A 412 6.25 35.74 5.24
CA GLU A 412 6.22 36.78 4.21
C GLU A 412 5.41 36.39 2.96
N SER A 413 5.20 35.09 2.70
CA SER A 413 4.38 34.61 1.58
C SER A 413 2.87 34.71 1.85
N GLY A 414 2.48 34.99 3.09
CA GLY A 414 1.06 35.06 3.52
C GLY A 414 0.43 33.71 3.82
N LEU A 415 1.16 32.61 3.62
CA LEU A 415 0.77 31.25 3.95
C LEU A 415 1.12 30.93 5.40
N THR A 416 0.23 30.20 6.06
CA THR A 416 0.48 29.60 7.37
C THR A 416 1.52 28.48 7.29
N VAL A 417 2.12 28.11 8.42
CA VAL A 417 2.96 26.91 8.52
C VAL A 417 2.23 25.67 8.00
N SER A 418 0.98 25.45 8.41
CA SER A 418 0.18 24.31 7.93
C SER A 418 -0.02 24.29 6.42
N GLU A 419 -0.37 25.44 5.83
CA GLU A 419 -0.56 25.55 4.38
C GLU A 419 0.73 25.21 3.63
N ARG A 420 1.87 25.73 4.09
CA ARG A 420 3.18 25.42 3.49
C ARG A 420 3.56 23.93 3.63
N ILE A 421 3.23 23.28 4.75
CA ILE A 421 3.42 21.84 4.91
C ILE A 421 2.59 21.06 3.87
N VAL A 422 1.33 21.45 3.66
CA VAL A 422 0.45 20.79 2.68
C VAL A 422 0.93 21.02 1.24
N GLU A 423 1.40 22.22 0.91
CA GLU A 423 1.99 22.52 -0.40
C GLU A 423 3.25 21.68 -0.64
N MET A 424 4.19 21.67 0.32
CA MET A 424 5.41 20.87 0.24
C MET A 424 5.13 19.36 0.11
N PHE A 425 4.07 18.89 0.78
CA PHE A 425 3.60 17.50 0.68
C PHE A 425 3.12 17.16 -0.73
N SER A 426 2.31 18.05 -1.31
CA SER A 426 1.63 17.89 -2.60
C SER A 426 2.51 18.29 -3.79
N PHE A 427 3.69 18.88 -3.53
CA PHE A 427 4.56 19.36 -4.58
C PHE A 427 5.14 18.20 -5.41
N LEU A 428 4.84 18.23 -6.71
CA LEU A 428 5.43 17.40 -7.74
C LEU A 428 6.34 18.27 -8.60
N ASN A 429 7.66 18.00 -8.56
CA ASN A 429 8.59 18.60 -9.51
C ASN A 429 8.37 17.98 -10.90
N THR A 430 7.36 18.47 -11.63
CA THR A 430 7.31 18.39 -13.08
C THR A 430 8.22 19.48 -13.62
N LEU A 431 9.44 19.10 -14.02
CA LEU A 431 10.38 19.97 -14.75
C LEU A 431 10.60 21.36 -14.14
N LEU A 432 11.47 21.48 -13.15
CA LEU A 432 12.34 22.66 -13.01
C LEU A 432 13.58 22.26 -12.20
N CYS A 433 14.73 22.32 -12.87
CA CYS A 433 16.02 22.36 -12.22
C CYS A 433 16.02 23.55 -11.26
N TRP A 434 16.17 23.29 -9.96
CA TRP A 434 16.80 24.28 -9.09
C TRP A 434 18.30 24.25 -9.41
N THR A 435 18.67 24.96 -10.45
CA THR A 435 20.00 25.53 -10.61
C THR A 435 19.85 27.01 -10.31
N ASN A 436 20.28 27.41 -9.13
CA ASN A 436 21.05 28.63 -8.90
C ASN A 436 22.08 28.33 -7.82
#